data_AF-B9XF16-F1
#
_entry.id   AF-B9XF16-F1
#
_cell.length_a   1.000
_cell.length_b   1.000
_cell.length_c   1.000
_cell.angle_alpha   90.00
_cell.angle_beta   90.00
_cell.angle_gamma   90.00
#
_symmetry.space_group_name_H-M   'P 1'
#
loop_
_entity.id
_entity.type
_entity.pdbx_description
1 polymer ?
#
loop_
_entity_poly.entity_id
_entity_poly.type
_entity_poly.pdbx_seq_one_letter_code
_entity_poly.pdbx_strand_id
1 'polypeptide(L)'
;MMLEPEAEVPTDGIMDVDSVTRAITPLRMIFWGGLLCIFEISWTIRGSGFKYSLLNDTLGAVLIMVGVFKLSAIAVQDRFVTLMRFVKVVSVLVVLNTIRAHFIMPLPPLVVAAVNLFGLVTQVAIVAFCVAMRWFCEEAGLSWPAESWKFTTKLFIIIYLFPLGLLQLAGLVAVISGQSSNVNLGPAGLLLLPVFVVPLVHLFVSTSRMKRGAETIVSGLQEG
;
A
#
# COMPACT_ATOMS: atom_id res chain seq x y z
N MET A 1 -9.89 -57.70 2.31
CA MET A 1 -9.02 -56.52 2.14
C MET A 1 -9.91 -55.42 1.59
N MET A 2 -10.56 -54.67 2.48
CA MET A 2 -11.45 -53.57 2.11
C MET A 2 -10.56 -52.37 1.81
N LEU A 3 -10.63 -51.86 0.58
CA LEU A 3 -10.04 -50.58 0.20
C LEU A 3 -10.84 -49.50 0.93
N GLU A 4 -10.20 -48.78 1.85
CA GLU A 4 -10.82 -47.60 2.45
C GLU A 4 -11.11 -46.59 1.32
N PRO A 5 -12.33 -46.02 1.25
CA PRO A 5 -12.66 -45.05 0.23
C PRO A 5 -11.73 -43.83 0.39
N GLU A 6 -11.04 -43.47 -0.69
CA GLU A 6 -10.27 -42.24 -0.77
C GLU A 6 -11.20 -41.08 -0.40
N ALA A 7 -10.91 -40.42 0.72
CA ALA A 7 -11.66 -39.26 1.16
C ALA A 7 -11.54 -38.18 0.07
N GLU A 8 -12.64 -37.86 -0.60
CA GLU A 8 -12.74 -36.70 -1.48
C GLU A 8 -12.31 -35.47 -0.67
N VAL A 9 -11.14 -34.93 -0.99
CA VAL A 9 -10.66 -33.68 -0.43
C VAL A 9 -11.59 -32.59 -0.96
N PRO A 10 -12.33 -31.87 -0.09
CA PRO A 10 -13.28 -30.87 -0.55
C PRO A 10 -12.55 -29.78 -1.30
N THR A 11 -12.77 -29.73 -2.62
CA THR A 11 -12.22 -28.73 -3.56
C THR A 11 -12.96 -27.39 -3.50
N ASP A 12 -14.02 -27.29 -2.69
CA ASP A 12 -14.95 -26.15 -2.63
C ASP A 12 -14.39 -24.86 -1.96
N GLY A 13 -13.08 -24.79 -1.67
CA GLY A 13 -12.50 -23.65 -0.96
C GLY A 13 -11.23 -23.05 -1.58
N ILE A 14 -10.73 -23.58 -2.70
CA ILE A 14 -9.49 -23.08 -3.31
C ILE A 14 -9.87 -22.05 -4.38
N MET A 15 -9.49 -20.80 -4.14
CA MET A 15 -9.70 -19.71 -5.10
C MET A 15 -9.13 -20.09 -6.47
N ASP A 16 -9.94 -19.87 -7.51
CA ASP A 16 -9.59 -20.14 -8.91
C ASP A 16 -8.23 -19.50 -9.29
N VAL A 17 -7.38 -20.28 -9.96
CA VAL A 17 -6.02 -19.89 -10.36
C VAL A 17 -6.03 -18.65 -11.25
N ASP A 18 -7.08 -18.47 -12.05
CA ASP A 18 -7.26 -17.26 -12.85
C ASP A 18 -7.40 -16.01 -11.98
N SER A 19 -8.02 -16.12 -10.81
CA SER A 19 -8.17 -15.00 -9.86
C SER A 19 -6.82 -14.59 -9.28
N VAL A 20 -5.95 -15.54 -8.97
CA VAL A 20 -4.56 -15.27 -8.53
C VAL A 20 -3.77 -14.55 -9.63
N THR A 21 -3.88 -15.04 -10.87
CA THR A 21 -3.18 -14.46 -12.02
C THR A 21 -3.67 -13.04 -12.32
N ARG A 22 -4.99 -12.80 -12.21
CA ARG A 22 -5.59 -11.47 -12.36
C ARG A 22 -5.09 -10.45 -11.33
N ALA A 23 -4.63 -10.88 -10.16
CA ALA A 23 -4.08 -10.00 -9.11
C ALA A 23 -2.68 -9.44 -9.42
N ILE A 24 -1.91 -10.08 -10.31
CA ILE A 24 -0.51 -9.71 -10.60
C ILE A 24 -0.41 -8.31 -11.24
N THR A 25 -1.21 -8.05 -12.28
CA THR A 25 -1.17 -6.78 -13.01
C THR A 25 -1.54 -5.58 -12.13
N PRO A 26 -2.64 -5.62 -11.35
CA PRO A 26 -2.96 -4.58 -10.38
C PRO A 26 -1.85 -4.32 -9.35
N LEU A 27 -1.20 -5.37 -8.83
CA LEU A 27 -0.11 -5.21 -7.88
C LEU A 27 1.11 -4.54 -8.50
N ARG A 28 1.43 -4.85 -9.77
CA ARG A 28 2.47 -4.14 -10.51
C ARG A 28 2.13 -2.66 -10.68
N MET A 29 0.87 -2.32 -10.94
CA MET A 29 0.41 -0.92 -11.01
C MET A 29 0.63 -0.21 -9.66
N ILE A 30 0.22 -0.82 -8.55
CA ILE A 30 0.43 -0.25 -7.21
C ILE A 30 1.91 -0.06 -6.92
N PHE A 31 2.75 -1.04 -7.25
CA PHE A 31 4.19 -0.95 -7.08
C PHE A 31 4.81 0.19 -7.87
N TRP A 32 4.58 0.25 -9.18
CA TRP A 32 5.13 1.31 -10.02
C TRP A 32 4.58 2.68 -9.61
N GLY A 33 3.31 2.75 -9.20
CA GLY A 33 2.71 3.99 -8.74
C GLY A 33 3.34 4.48 -7.44
N GLY A 34 3.60 3.58 -6.48
CA GLY A 34 4.34 3.91 -5.27
C GLY A 34 5.76 4.36 -5.55
N LEU A 35 6.44 3.73 -6.51
CA LEU A 35 7.79 4.08 -6.94
C LEU A 35 7.83 5.50 -7.54
N LEU A 36 6.85 5.83 -8.39
CA LEU A 36 6.67 7.16 -8.96
C LEU A 36 6.48 8.21 -7.86
N CYS A 37 5.67 7.94 -6.84
CA CYS A 37 5.49 8.83 -5.69
C CYS A 37 6.75 9.01 -4.82
N ILE A 38 7.71 8.09 -4.84
CA ILE A 38 8.95 8.18 -4.05
C ILE A 38 10.04 8.94 -4.80
N PHE A 39 10.20 8.66 -6.09
CA PHE A 39 11.21 9.31 -6.94
C PHE A 39 10.72 10.68 -7.41
N GLU A 40 10.37 11.54 -6.46
CA GLU A 40 10.06 12.92 -6.72
C GLU A 40 11.37 13.72 -6.92
N ILE A 41 11.80 13.91 -8.16
CA ILE A 41 12.87 14.88 -8.49
C ILE A 41 12.21 16.26 -8.52
N SER A 42 12.21 16.96 -7.39
CA SER A 42 11.71 18.34 -7.33
C SER A 42 12.83 19.34 -7.68
N TRP A 43 12.72 19.99 -8.83
CA TRP A 43 13.46 21.22 -9.12
C TRP A 43 12.54 22.41 -8.92
N THR A 44 12.91 23.29 -7.99
CA THR A 44 12.18 24.53 -7.73
C THR A 44 12.89 25.66 -8.47
N ILE A 45 12.34 26.13 -9.59
CA ILE A 45 12.91 27.26 -10.33
C ILE A 45 12.45 28.55 -9.65
N ARG A 46 13.36 29.19 -8.90
CA ARG A 46 13.29 30.58 -8.36
C ARG A 46 11.90 31.08 -7.93
N GLY A 47 11.52 30.75 -6.69
CA GLY A 47 10.71 31.62 -5.81
C GLY A 47 9.21 31.79 -6.09
N SER A 48 8.72 31.52 -7.30
CA SER A 48 7.30 31.48 -7.62
C SER A 48 7.11 30.68 -8.91
N GLY A 49 6.61 29.46 -8.81
CA GLY A 49 6.47 28.59 -9.97
C GLY A 49 5.74 27.29 -9.69
N PHE A 50 5.27 26.69 -10.79
CA PHE A 50 4.66 25.38 -10.85
C PHE A 50 5.66 24.32 -10.37
N LYS A 51 5.29 23.50 -9.38
CA LYS A 51 6.12 22.38 -8.94
C LYS A 51 6.00 21.27 -10.01
N TYR A 52 7.04 21.04 -10.81
CA TYR A 52 7.08 19.93 -11.80
C TYR A 52 6.94 18.53 -11.15
N SER A 53 6.98 18.45 -9.82
CA SER A 53 6.61 17.26 -9.04
C SER A 53 5.15 16.80 -9.26
N LEU A 54 4.29 17.68 -9.77
CA LEU A 54 2.87 17.41 -10.04
C LEU A 54 2.63 16.11 -10.82
N LEU A 55 3.33 15.96 -11.95
CA LEU A 55 3.01 14.91 -12.91
C LEU A 55 3.32 13.55 -12.30
N ASN A 56 4.43 13.44 -11.56
CA ASN A 56 4.87 12.16 -11.03
C ASN A 56 3.98 11.68 -9.88
N ASP A 57 3.69 12.54 -8.91
CA ASP A 57 2.94 12.16 -7.71
C ASP A 57 1.47 11.86 -8.02
N THR A 58 0.86 12.67 -8.90
CA THR A 58 -0.54 12.47 -9.30
C THR A 58 -0.67 11.22 -10.17
N LEU A 59 0.22 11.00 -11.14
CA LEU A 59 0.21 9.78 -11.94
C LEU A 59 0.46 8.53 -11.08
N GLY A 60 1.41 8.61 -10.14
CA GLY A 60 1.68 7.53 -9.19
C GLY A 60 0.45 7.19 -8.35
N ALA A 61 -0.21 8.20 -7.77
CA ALA A 61 -1.44 8.03 -6.99
C ALA A 61 -2.59 7.46 -7.83
N VAL A 62 -2.77 7.92 -9.07
CA VAL A 62 -3.78 7.37 -10.00
C VAL A 62 -3.48 5.92 -10.33
N LEU A 63 -2.22 5.56 -10.56
CA LEU A 63 -1.82 4.19 -10.87
C LEU A 63 -2.08 3.25 -9.68
N ILE A 64 -1.79 3.70 -8.45
CA ILE A 64 -2.15 3.00 -7.21
C ILE A 64 -3.66 2.84 -7.12
N MET A 65 -4.43 3.91 -7.33
CA MET A 65 -5.89 3.88 -7.28
C MET A 65 -6.45 2.85 -8.26
N VAL A 66 -6.06 2.89 -9.54
CA VAL A 66 -6.51 1.91 -10.55
C VAL A 66 -6.14 0.48 -10.15
N GLY A 67 -4.93 0.26 -9.63
CA GLY A 67 -4.51 -1.04 -9.11
C GLY A 67 -5.40 -1.52 -7.95
N VAL A 68 -5.67 -0.66 -6.97
CA VAL A 68 -6.56 -0.98 -5.84
C VAL A 68 -7.98 -1.31 -6.32
N PHE A 69 -8.52 -0.55 -7.28
CA PHE A 69 -9.84 -0.81 -7.84
C PHE A 69 -9.92 -2.17 -8.54
N LYS A 70 -8.95 -2.48 -9.41
CA LYS A 70 -8.90 -3.78 -10.09
C LYS A 70 -8.74 -4.94 -9.12
N LEU A 71 -7.91 -4.78 -8.09
CA LEU A 71 -7.67 -5.81 -7.09
C LEU A 71 -8.90 -6.05 -6.21
N SER A 72 -9.62 -4.99 -5.85
CA SER A 72 -10.85 -5.08 -5.05
C SER A 72 -12.03 -5.72 -5.79
N ALA A 73 -11.93 -5.90 -7.11
CA ALA A 73 -12.95 -6.55 -7.91
C ALA A 73 -12.83 -8.08 -7.88
N ILE A 74 -11.74 -8.62 -7.33
CA ILE A 74 -11.55 -10.06 -7.15
C ILE A 74 -12.34 -10.50 -5.92
N ALA A 75 -13.24 -11.47 -6.09
CA ALA A 75 -14.02 -12.04 -5.00
C ALA A 75 -13.13 -13.00 -4.19
N VAL A 76 -13.06 -12.79 -2.88
CA VAL A 76 -12.26 -13.61 -1.94
C VAL A 76 -13.14 -13.96 -0.74
N GLN A 77 -13.07 -13.17 0.33
CA GLN A 77 -13.90 -13.29 1.53
C GLN A 77 -14.44 -11.93 1.97
N ASP A 78 -15.52 -11.88 2.75
CA ASP A 78 -16.18 -10.63 3.15
C ASP A 78 -15.26 -9.65 3.91
N ARG A 79 -14.34 -10.20 4.72
CA ARG A 79 -13.35 -9.40 5.47
C ARG A 79 -12.39 -8.68 4.52
N PHE A 80 -11.94 -9.37 3.46
CA PHE A 80 -11.12 -8.80 2.40
C PHE A 80 -11.87 -7.69 1.66
N VAL A 81 -13.12 -7.94 1.26
CA VAL A 81 -13.95 -6.97 0.55
C VAL A 81 -14.16 -5.71 1.38
N THR A 82 -14.46 -5.86 2.67
CA THR A 82 -14.64 -4.74 3.60
C THR A 82 -13.37 -3.91 3.74
N LEU A 83 -12.23 -4.56 3.93
CA LEU A 83 -10.94 -3.88 4.10
C LEU A 83 -10.52 -3.18 2.80
N MET A 84 -10.69 -3.82 1.65
CA MET A 84 -10.39 -3.23 0.34
C MET A 84 -11.34 -2.07 -0.01
N ARG A 85 -12.58 -2.06 0.48
CA ARG A 85 -13.49 -0.90 0.34
C ARG A 85 -12.92 0.33 1.06
N PHE A 86 -12.40 0.14 2.28
CA PHE A 86 -11.72 1.21 3.00
C PHE A 86 -10.49 1.72 2.23
N VAL A 87 -9.60 0.81 1.79
CA VAL A 87 -8.40 1.16 1.00
C VAL A 87 -8.77 1.90 -0.28
N LYS A 88 -9.86 1.51 -0.94
CA LYS A 88 -10.39 2.16 -2.15
C LYS A 88 -10.84 3.59 -1.89
N VAL A 89 -11.60 3.84 -0.82
CA VAL A 89 -12.03 5.19 -0.45
C VAL A 89 -10.80 6.07 -0.18
N VAL A 90 -9.85 5.56 0.60
CA VAL A 90 -8.63 6.30 0.93
C VAL A 90 -7.79 6.57 -0.32
N SER A 91 -7.66 5.63 -1.26
CA SER A 91 -6.88 5.86 -2.48
C SER A 91 -7.46 6.94 -3.39
N VAL A 92 -8.79 7.05 -3.47
CA VAL A 92 -9.46 8.18 -4.15
C VAL A 92 -9.14 9.51 -3.46
N LEU A 93 -9.24 9.54 -2.13
CA LEU A 93 -8.90 10.75 -1.35
C LEU A 93 -7.43 11.13 -1.48
N VAL A 94 -6.52 10.16 -1.61
CA VAL A 94 -5.09 10.41 -1.86
C VAL A 94 -4.91 11.12 -3.20
N VAL A 95 -5.58 10.67 -4.27
CA VAL A 95 -5.54 11.35 -5.58
C VAL A 95 -6.07 12.79 -5.48
N LEU A 96 -7.19 13.01 -4.78
CA LEU A 96 -7.70 14.37 -4.57
C LEU A 96 -6.73 15.24 -3.77
N ASN A 97 -6.07 14.67 -2.75
CA ASN A 97 -5.10 15.41 -1.95
C ASN A 97 -3.81 15.72 -2.74
N THR A 98 -3.35 14.85 -3.63
CA THR A 98 -2.20 15.14 -4.51
C THR A 98 -2.55 16.22 -5.53
N ILE A 99 -3.76 16.20 -6.10
CA ILE A 99 -4.26 17.30 -6.94
C ILE A 99 -4.36 18.60 -6.14
N ARG A 100 -4.86 18.57 -4.89
CA ARG A 100 -4.91 19.77 -4.03
C ARG A 100 -3.51 20.30 -3.72
N ALA A 101 -2.55 19.41 -3.44
CA ALA A 101 -1.17 19.79 -3.16
C ALA A 101 -0.48 20.47 -4.35
N HIS A 102 -1.07 20.40 -5.54
CA HIS A 102 -0.64 21.18 -6.71
C HIS A 102 -0.71 22.69 -6.48
N PHE A 103 -1.75 23.15 -5.78
CA PHE A 103 -1.99 24.57 -5.57
C PHE A 103 -1.20 25.02 -4.34
N ILE A 104 -0.13 25.79 -4.56
CA ILE A 104 0.68 26.40 -3.49
C ILE A 104 -0.13 27.58 -2.92
N MET A 105 -1.02 27.28 -1.98
CA MET A 105 -1.85 28.26 -1.29
C MET A 105 -1.60 28.17 0.21
N PRO A 106 -1.59 29.30 0.95
CA PRO A 106 -1.64 29.23 2.40
C PRO A 106 -2.95 28.56 2.82
N LEU A 107 -2.84 27.45 3.55
CA LEU A 107 -4.00 26.73 4.06
C LEU A 107 -4.38 27.27 5.43
N PRO A 108 -5.67 27.41 5.74
CA PRO A 108 -6.09 27.73 7.10
C PRO A 108 -5.68 26.58 8.05
N PRO A 109 -5.39 26.86 9.33
CA PRO A 109 -4.88 25.88 10.29
C PRO A 109 -5.73 24.60 10.37
N LEU A 110 -7.07 24.75 10.30
CA LEU A 110 -7.99 23.63 10.32
C LEU A 110 -7.78 22.65 9.15
N VAL A 111 -7.47 23.17 7.95
CA VAL A 111 -7.20 22.33 6.78
C VAL A 111 -5.85 21.64 6.92
N VAL A 112 -4.84 22.30 7.50
CA VAL A 112 -3.55 21.67 7.81
C VAL A 112 -3.72 20.52 8.80
N ALA A 113 -4.50 20.74 9.87
CA ALA A 113 -4.85 19.70 10.83
C ALA A 113 -5.57 18.51 10.16
N ALA A 114 -6.54 18.78 9.29
CA ALA A 114 -7.25 17.74 8.53
C ALA A 114 -6.33 16.95 7.60
N VAL A 115 -5.38 17.62 6.92
CA VAL A 115 -4.39 16.96 6.07
C VAL A 115 -3.44 16.09 6.88
N ASN A 116 -3.01 16.53 8.08
CA ASN A 116 -2.19 15.71 8.98
C ASN A 116 -2.93 14.45 9.44
N LEU A 117 -4.21 14.60 9.84
CA LEU A 117 -5.05 13.46 10.21
C LEU A 117 -5.28 12.51 9.03
N PHE A 118 -5.48 13.05 7.83
CA PHE A 118 -5.60 12.26 6.61
C PHE A 118 -4.31 11.49 6.27
N GLY A 119 -3.14 12.05 6.58
CA GLY A 119 -1.86 11.36 6.51
C GLY A 119 -1.84 10.08 7.36
N LEU A 120 -2.43 10.13 8.55
CA LEU A 120 -2.51 8.97 9.46
C LEU A 120 -3.43 7.91 8.89
N VAL A 121 -4.61 8.33 8.40
CA VAL A 121 -5.57 7.45 7.71
C VAL A 121 -4.92 6.76 6.51
N THR A 122 -4.07 7.47 5.77
CA THR A 122 -3.33 6.90 4.63
C THR A 122 -2.36 5.81 5.06
N GLN A 123 -1.64 5.99 6.17
CA GLN A 123 -0.74 4.96 6.71
C GLN A 123 -1.52 3.73 7.20
N VAL A 124 -2.66 3.94 7.85
CA VAL A 124 -3.57 2.85 8.25
C VAL A 124 -4.07 2.09 7.02
N ALA A 125 -4.40 2.80 5.93
CA ALA A 125 -4.80 2.17 4.67
C ALA A 125 -3.70 1.31 4.03
N ILE A 126 -2.43 1.72 4.11
CA ILE A 126 -1.30 0.90 3.64
C ILE A 126 -1.17 -0.39 4.46
N VAL A 127 -1.29 -0.31 5.79
CA VAL A 127 -1.26 -1.49 6.66
C VAL A 127 -2.46 -2.39 6.38
N ALA A 128 -3.66 -1.81 6.25
CA ALA A 128 -4.88 -2.52 5.87
C ALA A 128 -4.73 -3.24 4.53
N PHE A 129 -4.11 -2.59 3.53
CA PHE A 129 -3.80 -3.22 2.25
C PHE A 129 -2.87 -4.44 2.42
N CYS A 130 -1.82 -4.33 3.23
CA CYS A 130 -0.92 -5.47 3.49
C CYS A 130 -1.64 -6.65 4.16
N VAL A 131 -2.55 -6.36 5.10
CA VAL A 131 -3.39 -7.39 5.74
C VAL A 131 -4.35 -8.02 4.73
N ALA A 132 -4.98 -7.22 3.87
CA ALA A 132 -5.84 -7.73 2.80
C ALA A 132 -5.06 -8.67 1.86
N MET A 133 -3.82 -8.33 1.52
CA MET A 133 -2.98 -9.19 0.68
C MET A 133 -2.57 -10.49 1.38
N ARG A 134 -2.33 -10.45 2.69
CA ARG A 134 -2.13 -11.69 3.46
C ARG A 134 -3.35 -12.60 3.34
N TRP A 135 -4.54 -12.07 3.60
CA TRP A 135 -5.79 -12.82 3.50
C TRP A 135 -6.04 -13.36 2.09
N PHE A 136 -5.73 -12.57 1.07
CA PHE A 136 -5.78 -13.00 -0.32
C PHE A 136 -4.88 -14.23 -0.56
N CYS A 137 -3.64 -14.20 -0.05
CA CYS A 137 -2.73 -15.34 -0.19
C CYS A 137 -3.18 -16.56 0.62
N GLU A 138 -3.73 -16.38 1.82
CA GLU A 138 -4.27 -17.47 2.65
C GLU A 138 -5.41 -18.19 1.91
N GLU A 139 -6.35 -17.45 1.34
CA GLU A 139 -7.47 -18.01 0.56
C GLU A 139 -7.01 -18.70 -0.73
N ALA A 140 -5.93 -18.20 -1.35
CA ALA A 140 -5.31 -18.80 -2.52
C ALA A 140 -4.51 -20.08 -2.23
N GLY A 141 -4.41 -20.52 -0.97
CA GLY A 141 -3.52 -21.62 -0.58
C GLY A 141 -2.02 -21.27 -0.67
N LEU A 142 -1.67 -19.99 -0.79
CA LEU A 142 -0.30 -19.48 -0.94
C LEU A 142 0.33 -19.18 0.42
N SER A 143 0.62 -20.23 1.20
CA SER A 143 1.13 -20.14 2.58
C SER A 143 2.44 -19.34 2.70
N TRP A 144 3.39 -19.56 1.80
CA TRP A 144 4.68 -18.85 1.83
C TRP A 144 4.56 -17.35 1.50
N PRO A 145 3.85 -16.94 0.42
CA PRO A 145 3.52 -15.52 0.21
C PRO A 145 2.74 -14.88 1.37
N ALA A 146 1.82 -15.61 2.01
CA ALA A 146 1.07 -15.09 3.16
C ALA A 146 1.98 -14.70 4.34
N GLU A 147 2.94 -15.55 4.71
CA GLU A 147 3.91 -15.22 5.77
C GLU A 147 4.79 -14.03 5.38
N SER A 148 5.11 -13.87 4.09
CA SER A 148 5.83 -12.69 3.57
C SER A 148 5.02 -11.40 3.75
N TRP A 149 3.71 -11.43 3.49
CA TRP A 149 2.81 -10.29 3.70
C TRP A 149 2.61 -9.95 5.18
N LYS A 150 2.56 -10.96 6.05
CA LYS A 150 2.52 -10.78 7.50
C LYS A 150 3.78 -10.08 8.02
N PHE A 151 4.96 -10.47 7.54
CA PHE A 151 6.20 -9.79 7.89
C PHE A 151 6.24 -8.35 7.34
N THR A 152 5.84 -8.16 6.08
CA THR A 152 5.72 -6.82 5.46
C THR A 152 4.77 -5.92 6.26
N THR A 153 3.63 -6.44 6.72
CA THR A 153 2.69 -5.72 7.59
C THR A 153 3.37 -5.24 8.87
N LYS A 154 4.13 -6.11 9.55
CA LYS A 154 4.88 -5.72 10.76
C LYS A 154 5.90 -4.61 10.47
N LEU A 155 6.62 -4.70 9.36
CA LEU A 155 7.57 -3.67 8.95
C LEU A 155 6.88 -2.31 8.72
N PHE A 156 5.75 -2.28 8.01
CA PHE A 156 4.98 -1.05 7.83
C PHE A 156 4.45 -0.49 9.16
N ILE A 157 4.03 -1.35 10.10
CA ILE A 157 3.59 -0.86 11.41
C ILE A 157 4.76 -0.21 12.17
N ILE A 158 5.89 -0.92 12.27
CA ILE A 158 7.01 -0.51 13.11
C ILE A 158 7.79 0.66 12.51
N ILE A 159 8.02 0.64 11.19
CA ILE A 159 8.91 1.61 10.51
C ILE A 159 8.12 2.79 9.94
N TYR A 160 6.85 2.61 9.58
CA TYR A 160 6.04 3.68 8.97
C TYR A 160 4.98 4.19 9.95
N LEU A 161 3.98 3.37 10.26
CA LEU A 161 2.79 3.81 10.99
C LEU A 161 3.14 4.38 12.37
N PHE A 162 4.01 3.71 13.13
CA PHE A 162 4.37 4.18 14.46
C PHE A 162 5.18 5.49 14.44
N PRO A 163 6.37 5.57 13.82
CA PRO A 163 7.17 6.79 13.87
C PRO A 163 6.55 7.94 13.09
N LEU A 164 6.02 7.70 11.89
CA LEU A 164 5.41 8.77 11.09
C LEU A 164 4.03 9.15 11.62
N GLY A 165 3.28 8.21 12.19
CA GLY A 165 2.00 8.51 12.85
C GLY A 165 2.19 9.36 14.10
N LEU A 166 3.20 9.04 14.93
CA LEU A 166 3.56 9.89 16.08
C LEU A 166 3.99 11.29 15.63
N LEU A 167 4.77 11.41 14.55
CA LEU A 167 5.17 12.70 13.99
C LEU A 167 3.95 13.51 13.51
N GLN A 168 2.99 12.87 12.84
CA GLN A 168 1.74 13.52 12.41
C GLN A 168 0.87 13.96 13.59
N LEU A 169 0.78 13.14 14.65
CA LEU A 169 0.08 13.51 15.88
C LEU A 169 0.75 14.70 16.58
N ALA A 170 2.07 14.72 16.66
CA ALA A 170 2.82 15.86 17.20
C ALA A 170 2.57 17.13 16.38
N GLY A 171 2.57 17.03 15.04
CA GLY A 171 2.21 18.13 14.15
C GLY A 171 0.78 18.62 14.34
N LEU A 172 -0.16 17.71 14.55
CA LEU A 172 -1.55 18.05 14.85
C LEU A 172 -1.68 18.83 16.17
N VAL A 173 -1.01 18.37 17.23
CA VAL A 173 -0.98 19.05 18.54
C VAL A 173 -0.35 20.43 18.43
N ALA A 174 0.73 20.57 17.66
CA ALA A 174 1.37 21.86 17.42
C ALA A 174 0.41 22.85 16.73
N VAL A 175 -0.27 22.41 15.66
CA VAL A 175 -1.24 23.24 14.92
C VAL A 175 -2.39 23.69 15.82
N ILE A 176 -2.95 22.79 16.63
CA ILE A 176 -4.05 23.13 17.57
C ILE A 176 -3.57 24.11 18.66
N SER A 177 -2.31 24.00 19.08
CA SER A 177 -1.71 24.87 20.09
C SER A 177 -1.22 26.21 19.53
N GLY A 178 -1.38 26.46 18.22
CA GLY A 178 -0.84 27.66 17.57
C GLY A 178 0.69 27.71 17.51
N GLN A 179 1.37 26.57 17.69
CA GLN A 179 2.82 26.46 17.66
C GLN A 179 3.30 25.93 16.30
N SER A 180 4.48 26.37 15.87
CA SER A 180 5.16 25.80 14.71
C SER A 180 5.93 24.54 15.10
N SER A 181 5.66 23.40 14.45
CA SER A 181 6.50 22.19 14.58
C SER A 181 7.60 22.20 13.50
N ASN A 182 8.83 22.54 13.88
CA ASN A 182 10.00 22.35 13.02
C ASN A 182 10.85 21.19 13.56
N VAL A 183 10.68 20.00 13.00
CA VAL A 183 11.58 18.88 13.26
C VAL A 183 12.73 18.96 12.29
N ASN A 184 13.84 19.55 12.74
CA ASN A 184 15.08 19.58 11.96
C ASN A 184 15.86 18.28 12.22
N LEU A 185 15.76 17.32 11.30
CA LEU A 185 16.52 16.07 11.37
C LEU A 185 18.00 16.26 10.95
N GLY A 186 18.36 17.42 10.38
CA GLY A 186 19.69 17.70 9.86
C GLY A 186 20.18 16.64 8.86
N PRO A 187 21.51 16.48 8.73
CA PRO A 187 22.10 15.42 7.91
C PRO A 187 21.75 14.00 8.40
N ALA A 188 21.39 13.83 9.68
CA ALA A 188 20.99 12.53 10.23
C ALA A 188 19.70 11.99 9.57
N GLY A 189 18.84 12.87 9.03
CA GLY A 189 17.69 12.47 8.22
C GLY A 189 18.07 11.60 7.01
N LEU A 190 19.26 11.76 6.43
CA LEU A 190 19.75 10.92 5.33
C LEU A 190 20.00 9.48 5.77
N LEU A 191 20.39 9.25 7.03
CA LEU A 191 20.60 7.91 7.57
C LEU A 191 19.29 7.13 7.76
N LEU A 192 18.14 7.83 7.79
CA LEU A 192 16.82 7.20 7.87
C LEU A 192 16.33 6.71 6.50
N LEU A 193 16.86 7.23 5.39
CA LEU A 193 16.41 6.84 4.05
C LEU A 193 16.50 5.32 3.81
N PRO A 194 17.63 4.63 4.10
CA PRO A 194 17.70 3.18 3.94
C PRO A 194 16.66 2.45 4.80
N VAL A 195 16.41 2.93 6.02
CA VAL A 195 15.43 2.35 6.94
C VAL A 195 14.02 2.44 6.36
N PHE A 196 13.64 3.59 5.82
CA PHE A 196 12.34 3.76 5.17
C PHE A 196 12.23 2.98 3.84
N VAL A 197 13.33 2.69 3.15
CA VAL A 197 13.28 1.88 1.93
C VAL A 197 12.96 0.39 2.22
N VAL A 198 13.28 -0.11 3.41
CA VAL A 198 13.12 -1.54 3.76
C VAL A 198 11.67 -2.07 3.55
N PRO A 199 10.61 -1.46 4.11
CA PRO A 199 9.24 -1.94 3.91
C PRO A 199 8.81 -1.97 2.43
N LEU A 200 9.29 -1.01 1.62
CA LEU A 200 8.96 -0.92 0.20
C LEU A 200 9.62 -2.04 -0.61
N VAL A 201 10.89 -2.32 -0.34
CA VAL A 201 11.59 -3.48 -0.92
C VAL A 201 10.87 -4.77 -0.51
N HIS A 202 10.43 -4.87 0.74
CA HIS A 202 9.72 -6.05 1.22
C HIS A 202 8.34 -6.25 0.57
N LEU A 203 7.63 -5.15 0.28
CA LEU A 203 6.38 -5.17 -0.48
C LEU A 203 6.61 -5.67 -1.92
N PHE A 204 7.72 -5.25 -2.55
CA PHE A 204 8.11 -5.74 -3.88
C PHE A 204 8.46 -7.23 -3.88
N VAL A 205 9.26 -7.67 -2.90
CA VAL A 205 9.60 -9.09 -2.73
C VAL A 205 8.34 -9.91 -2.50
N SER A 206 7.42 -9.47 -1.64
CA SER A 206 6.18 -10.20 -1.33
C SER A 206 5.27 -10.33 -2.55
N THR A 207 5.15 -9.27 -3.36
CA THR A 207 4.42 -9.32 -4.63
C THR A 207 5.07 -10.29 -5.61
N SER A 208 6.40 -10.28 -5.71
CA SER A 208 7.14 -11.18 -6.60
C SER A 208 6.99 -12.65 -6.18
N ARG A 209 7.00 -12.93 -4.87
CA ARG A 209 6.77 -14.27 -4.31
C ARG A 209 5.36 -14.77 -4.60
N MET A 210 4.36 -13.90 -4.48
CA MET A 210 2.98 -14.24 -4.81
C MET A 210 2.82 -14.63 -6.28
N LYS A 211 3.45 -13.87 -7.19
CA LYS A 211 3.49 -14.21 -8.62
C LYS A 211 4.10 -15.61 -8.85
N ARG A 212 5.28 -15.89 -8.27
CA ARG A 212 5.93 -17.19 -8.43
C ARG A 212 5.09 -18.34 -7.87
N GLY A 213 4.45 -18.13 -6.72
CA GLY A 213 3.54 -19.12 -6.13
C GLY A 213 2.36 -19.43 -7.06
N ALA A 214 1.79 -18.42 -7.71
CA ALA A 214 0.75 -18.60 -8.71
C ALA A 214 1.22 -19.43 -9.91
N GLU A 215 2.41 -19.12 -10.44
CA GLU A 215 3.01 -19.84 -11.57
C GLU A 215 3.25 -21.33 -11.21
N THR A 216 3.72 -21.63 -10.00
CA THR A 216 3.93 -23.02 -9.56
C THR A 216 2.63 -23.83 -9.50
N ILE A 217 1.53 -23.23 -9.03
CA ILE A 217 0.21 -23.89 -9.02
C ILE A 217 -0.25 -24.20 -10.45
N VAL A 218 -0.13 -23.22 -11.37
CA VAL A 218 -0.50 -23.41 -12.79
C VAL A 218 0.28 -24.56 -13.41
N SER A 219 1.60 -24.60 -13.21
CA SER A 219 2.45 -25.66 -13.79
C SER A 219 2.13 -27.04 -13.21
N GLY A 220 1.89 -27.14 -11.89
CA GLY A 220 1.53 -28.41 -11.26
C GLY A 220 0.21 -29.00 -11.76
N LEU A 221 -0.74 -28.15 -12.17
CA LEU A 221 -2.01 -28.60 -12.75
C LEU A 221 -1.89 -29.07 -14.21
N GLN A 222 -0.81 -28.73 -14.92
CA GLN A 222 -0.58 -29.18 -16.30
C GLN A 222 0.12 -30.53 -16.38
N GLU A 223 0.75 -30.98 -15.29
CA GLU A 223 1.52 -32.22 -15.23
C GLU A 223 0.75 -33.41 -14.63
N GLY A 224 -0.42 -33.16 -14.02
CA GLY A 224 -1.30 -34.19 -13.43
C GLY A 224 -2.50 -34.49 -14.31
#